data_AF-A0A117SPD3-F1
#
_entry.id   AF-A0A117SPD3-F1
#
_cell.length_a   1.000
_cell.length_b   1.000
_cell.length_c   1.000
_cell.angle_alpha   90.00
_cell.angle_beta   90.00
_cell.angle_gamma   90.00
#
_symmetry.space_group_name_H-M   'P 1'
#
loop_
_entity.id
_entity.type
_entity.pdbx_description
1 polymer ?
#
loop_
_entity_poly.entity_id
_entity_poly.type
_entity_poly.pdbx_seq_one_letter_code
_entity_poly.pdbx_strand_id
1 'polypeptide(L)'
;MILKTTNSIGAIFFSTLSTVKASSLRIERGKKAPFAKYVSESINLAYYIILSADAWPWPIKLNADELEGILKGFSDEELTEYIAGEIYGDGSVGYDYEDNQVHVEIVACKACPKRINLDVLKEIIARRFGIVGTINYSETASTGALRFHGRNAIKLLRLIRPFVHHPLRRLRIELILALYDGRISREAFEELYKTTEYERGAPDIKRNHALEALAQTAPQTHTHGG
;
A
#
# COMPACT_ATOMS: atom_id res chain seq x y z
N MET A 1 -5.39 -4.89 -14.33
CA MET A 1 -4.87 -4.43 -13.03
C MET A 1 -3.49 -3.81 -13.23
N ILE A 2 -3.15 -2.71 -12.54
CA ILE A 2 -1.85 -2.02 -12.66
C ILE A 2 -1.27 -1.77 -11.27
N LEU A 3 -0.02 -2.19 -11.03
CA LEU A 3 0.79 -1.84 -9.87
C LEU A 3 1.87 -0.86 -10.30
N LYS A 4 2.03 0.25 -9.58
CA LYS A 4 3.03 1.28 -9.88
C LYS A 4 3.98 1.46 -8.72
N THR A 5 5.28 1.53 -9.01
CA THR A 5 6.30 1.80 -8.00
C THR A 5 7.42 2.66 -8.56
N THR A 6 7.94 3.55 -7.72
CA THR A 6 9.26 4.18 -7.90
C THR A 6 10.29 3.65 -6.90
N ASN A 7 9.87 2.76 -6.00
CA ASN A 7 10.68 2.16 -4.95
C ASN A 7 11.44 0.93 -5.46
N SER A 8 12.73 0.85 -5.16
CA SER A 8 13.65 -0.23 -5.54
C SER A 8 13.22 -1.61 -5.04
N ILE A 9 12.81 -1.70 -3.77
CA ILE A 9 12.29 -2.93 -3.16
C ILE A 9 10.98 -3.34 -3.85
N GLY A 10 10.11 -2.36 -4.12
CA GLY A 10 8.87 -2.60 -4.85
C GLY A 10 9.11 -3.10 -6.28
N ALA A 11 10.11 -2.58 -6.99
CA ALA A 11 10.45 -2.99 -8.34
C ALA A 11 10.91 -4.46 -8.41
N ILE A 12 11.78 -4.86 -7.48
CA ILE A 12 12.25 -6.24 -7.37
C ILE A 12 11.11 -7.16 -6.93
N PHE A 13 10.32 -6.75 -5.92
CA PHE A 13 9.21 -7.58 -5.45
C PHE A 13 8.11 -7.73 -6.51
N PHE A 14 7.79 -6.70 -7.28
CA PHE A 14 6.77 -6.81 -8.32
C PHE A 14 7.24 -7.62 -9.53
N SER A 15 8.55 -7.66 -9.82
CA SER A 15 9.05 -8.51 -10.91
C SER A 15 8.93 -10.00 -10.58
N THR A 16 8.98 -10.41 -9.30
CA THR A 16 8.76 -11.82 -8.91
C THR A 16 7.31 -12.25 -9.05
N LEU A 17 6.34 -11.32 -9.10
CA LEU A 17 4.93 -11.62 -9.36
C LEU A 17 4.68 -12.17 -10.77
N SER A 18 5.63 -12.01 -11.70
CA SER A 18 5.59 -12.64 -13.02
C SER A 18 5.48 -14.17 -12.97
N THR A 19 5.86 -14.78 -11.84
CA THR A 19 5.69 -16.22 -11.57
C THR A 19 4.23 -16.65 -11.46
N VAL A 20 3.32 -15.75 -11.07
CA VAL A 20 1.87 -16.02 -10.98
C VAL A 20 1.21 -15.84 -12.36
N LYS A 21 1.56 -14.77 -13.07
CA LYS A 21 1.12 -14.50 -14.44
C LYS A 21 2.07 -13.51 -15.08
N ALA A 22 2.41 -13.71 -16.35
CA ALA A 22 3.30 -12.81 -17.08
C ALA A 22 2.77 -11.37 -17.03
N SER A 23 3.45 -10.52 -16.26
CA SER A 23 3.15 -9.10 -16.15
C SER A 23 3.88 -8.34 -17.24
N SER A 24 3.18 -7.49 -17.98
CA SER A 24 3.82 -6.51 -18.84
C SER A 24 4.39 -5.36 -18.01
N LEU A 25 5.52 -4.81 -18.42
CA LEU A 25 6.16 -3.66 -17.78
C LEU A 25 6.05 -2.44 -18.69
N ARG A 26 5.59 -1.33 -18.13
CA ARG A 26 5.65 -0.01 -18.75
C ARG A 26 6.48 0.93 -17.91
N ILE A 27 7.41 1.63 -18.53
CA ILE A 27 8.15 2.72 -17.91
C ILE A 27 7.35 4.00 -18.17
N GLU A 28 6.92 4.66 -17.11
CA GLU A 28 6.14 5.90 -17.18
C GLU A 28 6.94 7.06 -16.58
N ARG A 29 7.16 8.11 -17.38
CA ARG A 29 7.64 9.39 -16.86
C ARG A 29 6.47 10.20 -16.34
N GLY A 30 6.51 10.52 -15.06
CA GLY A 30 5.53 11.36 -14.38
C GLY A 30 6.13 12.71 -13.99
N LYS A 31 5.24 13.67 -13.72
CA LYS A 31 5.62 14.95 -13.12
C LYS A 31 6.28 14.71 -11.75
N LYS A 32 7.08 15.69 -11.31
CA LYS A 32 7.65 15.71 -9.97
C LYS A 32 6.58 15.47 -8.91
N ALA A 33 6.77 14.45 -8.06
CA ALA A 33 5.92 14.26 -6.91
C ALA A 33 6.13 15.47 -5.95
N PRO A 34 5.06 16.10 -5.41
CA PRO A 34 5.17 17.31 -4.58
C PRO A 34 6.15 17.18 -3.39
N PHE A 35 6.36 15.95 -2.91
CA PHE A 35 7.21 15.64 -1.77
C PHE A 35 8.62 15.14 -2.14
N ALA A 36 9.02 15.14 -3.41
CA ALA A 36 10.34 14.69 -3.88
C ALA A 36 11.21 15.88 -4.31
N LYS A 37 11.78 16.64 -3.36
CA LYS A 37 12.51 17.89 -3.66
C LYS A 37 13.68 17.74 -4.65
N TYR A 38 14.38 16.60 -4.63
CA TYR A 38 15.64 16.35 -5.39
C TYR A 38 15.43 15.62 -6.72
N VAL A 39 14.18 15.40 -7.11
CA VAL A 39 13.87 14.65 -8.33
C VAL A 39 13.02 15.54 -9.23
N SER A 40 13.58 15.91 -10.40
CA SER A 40 12.91 16.75 -11.40
C SER A 40 11.82 16.00 -12.15
N GLU A 41 11.97 14.68 -12.31
CA GLU A 41 11.04 13.79 -13.02
C GLU A 41 10.86 12.47 -12.25
N SER A 42 9.63 11.98 -12.08
CA SER A 42 9.43 10.64 -11.49
C SER A 42 9.46 9.59 -12.58
N ILE A 43 10.31 8.57 -12.43
CA ILE A 43 10.30 7.39 -13.31
C ILE A 43 9.59 6.27 -12.55
N ASN A 44 8.40 5.91 -13.01
CA ASN A 44 7.59 4.85 -12.43
C ASN A 44 7.72 3.59 -13.28
N LEU A 45 7.84 2.46 -12.59
CA LEU A 45 7.63 1.15 -13.18
C LEU A 45 6.17 0.74 -12.95
N ALA A 46 5.43 0.56 -14.04
CA ALA A 46 4.05 0.11 -14.03
C ALA A 46 4.00 -1.34 -14.51
N TYR A 47 3.72 -2.26 -13.59
CA TYR A 47 3.50 -3.67 -13.86
C TYR A 47 2.00 -3.88 -14.07
N TYR A 48 1.60 -4.47 -15.19
CA TYR A 48 0.19 -4.68 -15.48
C TYR A 48 -0.11 -6.04 -16.08
N ILE A 49 -1.30 -6.51 -15.78
CA ILE A 49 -1.91 -7.69 -16.40
C ILE A 49 -3.20 -7.21 -17.07
N ILE A 50 -3.32 -7.53 -18.35
CA ILE A 50 -4.56 -7.35 -19.09
C ILE A 50 -5.44 -8.56 -18.77
N LEU A 51 -6.63 -8.27 -18.24
CA LEU A 51 -7.67 -9.26 -18.00
C LEU A 51 -8.83 -8.92 -18.92
N SER A 52 -9.40 -9.93 -19.57
CA SER A 52 -10.65 -9.80 -20.29
C SER A 52 -11.79 -9.61 -19.29
N ALA A 53 -12.93 -9.08 -19.76
CA ALA A 53 -14.06 -8.73 -18.88
C ALA A 53 -14.64 -9.96 -18.16
N ASP A 54 -14.63 -11.12 -18.81
CA ASP A 54 -15.01 -12.43 -18.29
C ASP A 54 -13.99 -13.02 -17.30
N ALA A 55 -12.72 -12.64 -17.39
CA ALA A 55 -11.67 -13.02 -16.45
C ALA A 55 -11.57 -12.09 -15.24
N TRP A 56 -12.39 -11.02 -15.19
CA TRP A 56 -12.41 -10.06 -14.09
C TRP A 56 -13.51 -10.46 -13.09
N PRO A 57 -13.16 -10.93 -11.88
CA PRO A 57 -14.14 -11.47 -10.93
C PRO A 57 -14.96 -10.38 -10.22
N TRP A 58 -14.66 -9.10 -10.46
CA TRP A 58 -15.32 -7.98 -9.80
C TRP A 58 -16.30 -7.27 -10.75
N PRO A 59 -17.42 -6.72 -10.24
CA PRO A 59 -18.34 -5.95 -11.06
C PRO A 59 -17.66 -4.76 -11.75
N ILE A 60 -17.92 -4.58 -13.04
CA ILE A 60 -17.36 -3.49 -13.85
C ILE A 60 -18.01 -2.13 -13.47
N LYS A 61 -19.26 -2.16 -13.00
CA LYS A 61 -20.02 -1.00 -12.50
C LYS A 61 -20.40 -1.20 -11.04
N LEU A 62 -19.37 -1.25 -10.20
CA LEU A 62 -19.53 -1.43 -8.76
C LEU A 62 -20.37 -0.30 -8.14
N ASN A 63 -21.49 -0.63 -7.50
CA ASN A 63 -22.23 0.26 -6.60
C ASN A 63 -22.04 -0.16 -5.13
N ALA A 64 -22.58 0.64 -4.18
CA ALA A 64 -22.41 0.40 -2.75
C ALA A 64 -22.94 -0.96 -2.31
N ASP A 65 -24.17 -1.29 -2.74
CA ASP A 65 -24.89 -2.48 -2.32
C ASP A 65 -24.25 -3.75 -2.89
N GLU A 66 -23.77 -3.69 -4.12
CA GLU A 66 -23.02 -4.79 -4.75
C GLU A 66 -21.70 -5.05 -4.03
N LEU A 67 -20.93 -4.00 -3.72
CA LEU A 67 -19.69 -4.14 -2.96
C LEU A 67 -19.97 -4.69 -1.56
N GLU A 68 -20.97 -4.15 -0.87
CA GLU A 68 -21.33 -4.63 0.46
C GLU A 68 -21.78 -6.11 0.41
N GLY A 69 -22.55 -6.50 -0.60
CA GLY A 69 -22.98 -7.88 -0.82
C GLY A 69 -21.80 -8.84 -1.03
N ILE A 70 -20.83 -8.46 -1.88
CA ILE A 70 -19.62 -9.25 -2.11
C ILE A 70 -18.82 -9.42 -0.81
N LEU A 71 -18.54 -8.31 -0.12
CA LEU A 71 -17.73 -8.33 1.09
C LEU A 71 -18.43 -9.03 2.26
N LYS A 72 -19.77 -9.00 2.32
CA LYS A 72 -20.55 -9.81 3.28
C LYS A 72 -20.41 -11.30 3.02
N GLY A 73 -20.24 -11.71 1.75
CA GLY A 73 -20.04 -13.10 1.35
C GLY A 73 -18.67 -13.67 1.72
N PHE A 74 -17.68 -12.82 2.00
CA PHE A 74 -16.35 -13.27 2.40
C PHE A 74 -16.34 -13.89 3.80
N SER A 75 -15.54 -14.94 3.96
CA SER A 75 -15.05 -15.39 5.26
C SER A 75 -14.21 -14.31 5.93
N ASP A 76 -13.94 -14.45 7.24
CA ASP A 76 -13.09 -13.49 7.95
C ASP A 76 -11.66 -13.45 7.38
N GLU A 77 -11.17 -14.58 6.87
CA GLU A 77 -9.85 -14.69 6.25
C GLU A 77 -9.80 -13.95 4.90
N GLU A 78 -10.74 -14.24 3.99
CA GLU A 78 -10.83 -13.58 2.68
C GLU A 78 -11.04 -12.07 2.84
N LEU A 79 -11.87 -11.66 3.80
CA LEU A 79 -12.07 -10.24 4.11
C LEU A 79 -10.79 -9.59 4.65
N THR A 80 -10.03 -10.31 5.47
CA THR A 80 -8.75 -9.82 5.97
C THR A 80 -7.72 -9.67 4.85
N GLU A 81 -7.63 -10.64 3.94
CA GLU A 81 -6.76 -10.57 2.77
C GLU A 81 -7.14 -9.39 1.87
N TYR A 82 -8.44 -9.20 1.63
CA TYR A 82 -8.95 -8.06 0.86
C TYR A 82 -8.56 -6.72 1.51
N ILE A 83 -8.78 -6.56 2.82
CA ILE A 83 -8.42 -5.34 3.57
C ILE A 83 -6.91 -5.09 3.53
N ALA A 84 -6.10 -6.14 3.63
CA ALA A 84 -4.66 -6.04 3.46
C ALA A 84 -4.33 -5.46 2.07
N GLY A 85 -4.91 -6.02 1.01
CA GLY A 85 -4.79 -5.52 -0.36
C GLY A 85 -5.15 -4.05 -0.51
N GLU A 86 -6.27 -3.61 0.05
CA GLU A 86 -6.73 -2.22 0.01
C GLU A 86 -5.77 -1.27 0.74
N ILE A 87 -5.31 -1.62 1.94
CA ILE A 87 -4.32 -0.82 2.68
C ILE A 87 -2.99 -0.74 1.90
N TYR A 88 -2.63 -1.78 1.14
CA TYR A 88 -1.40 -1.76 0.36
C TYR A 88 -1.52 -1.06 -0.99
N GLY A 89 -2.69 -1.11 -1.62
CA GLY A 89 -2.95 -0.42 -2.88
C GLY A 89 -3.17 1.06 -2.66
N ASP A 90 -4.20 1.40 -1.89
CA ASP A 90 -4.77 2.74 -1.78
C ASP A 90 -4.60 3.33 -0.36
N GLY A 91 -3.86 2.65 0.53
CA GLY A 91 -3.66 3.07 1.92
C GLY A 91 -2.20 3.33 2.37
N SER A 92 -2.08 3.72 3.64
CA SER A 92 -0.81 3.99 4.30
C SER A 92 -0.84 3.54 5.78
N VAL A 93 0.33 3.19 6.30
CA VAL A 93 0.55 2.84 7.71
C VAL A 93 1.66 3.74 8.22
N GLY A 94 1.42 4.41 9.34
CA GLY A 94 2.32 5.38 9.93
C GLY A 94 2.33 5.36 11.46
N TYR A 95 3.34 6.02 12.01
CA TYR A 95 3.51 6.24 13.43
C TYR A 95 3.66 7.75 13.66
N ASP A 96 2.89 8.28 14.57
CA ASP A 96 2.97 9.67 15.01
C ASP A 96 3.87 9.73 16.26
N TYR A 97 5.01 10.41 16.15
CA TYR A 97 5.96 10.55 17.25
C TYR A 97 5.51 11.56 18.32
N GLU A 98 4.68 12.54 17.95
CA GLU A 98 4.15 13.56 18.85
C GLU A 98 3.05 12.96 19.73
N ASP A 99 2.10 12.28 19.08
CA ASP A 99 0.97 11.64 19.77
C ASP A 99 1.30 10.24 20.30
N ASN A 100 2.47 9.71 19.96
CA ASN A 100 2.91 8.35 20.27
C ASN A 100 1.87 7.29 19.85
N GLN A 101 1.34 7.46 18.63
CA GLN A 101 0.20 6.70 18.13
C GLN A 101 0.41 6.17 16.71
N VAL A 102 0.05 4.90 16.51
CA VAL A 102 -0.08 4.34 15.16
C VAL A 102 -1.34 4.85 14.48
N HIS A 103 -1.25 5.05 13.17
CA HIS A 103 -2.41 5.25 12.31
C HIS A 103 -2.33 4.35 11.07
N VAL A 104 -3.50 3.94 10.60
CA VAL A 104 -3.71 3.27 9.31
C VAL A 104 -4.75 4.08 8.55
N GLU A 105 -4.49 4.38 7.29
CA GLU A 105 -5.44 5.09 6.44
C GLU A 105 -5.65 4.38 5.10
N ILE A 106 -6.87 4.48 4.57
CA ILE A 106 -7.23 4.08 3.21
C ILE A 106 -7.81 5.31 2.53
N VAL A 107 -7.23 5.69 1.39
CA VAL A 107 -7.53 6.94 0.70
C VAL A 107 -8.36 6.67 -0.54
N ALA A 108 -9.43 7.44 -0.73
CA ALA A 108 -10.19 7.45 -1.97
C ALA A 108 -10.34 8.88 -2.50
N CYS A 109 -10.52 9.02 -3.81
CA CYS A 109 -10.86 10.32 -4.39
C CYS A 109 -12.24 10.80 -3.91
N LYS A 110 -12.37 12.11 -3.65
CA LYS A 110 -13.58 12.72 -3.07
C LYS A 110 -14.77 12.74 -4.03
N ALA A 111 -14.51 12.91 -5.33
CA ALA A 111 -15.50 13.06 -6.39
C ALA A 111 -15.50 11.88 -7.37
N CYS A 112 -15.25 10.66 -6.88
CA CYS A 112 -15.21 9.47 -7.71
C CYS A 112 -16.04 8.32 -7.10
N PRO A 113 -16.46 7.34 -7.92
CA PRO A 113 -17.22 6.19 -7.44
C PRO A 113 -16.51 5.42 -6.31
N LYS A 114 -15.17 5.36 -6.32
CA LYS A 114 -14.38 4.72 -5.25
C LYS A 114 -14.61 5.29 -3.85
N ARG A 115 -15.19 6.49 -3.71
CA ARG A 115 -15.53 7.05 -2.40
C ARG A 115 -16.43 6.11 -1.59
N ILE A 116 -17.38 5.47 -2.26
CA ILE A 116 -18.37 4.56 -1.68
C ILE A 116 -17.67 3.40 -0.94
N ASN A 117 -16.49 2.99 -1.42
CA ASN A 117 -15.72 1.93 -0.79
C ASN A 117 -15.33 2.28 0.65
N LEU A 118 -15.06 3.55 0.98
CA LEU A 118 -14.67 3.93 2.34
C LEU A 118 -15.80 3.73 3.34
N ASP A 119 -17.03 4.08 2.96
CA ASP A 119 -18.20 3.93 3.82
C ASP A 119 -18.51 2.45 4.05
N VAL A 120 -18.54 1.65 2.97
CA VAL A 120 -18.75 0.19 3.05
C VAL A 120 -17.66 -0.49 3.88
N LEU A 121 -16.38 -0.17 3.64
CA LEU A 121 -15.26 -0.75 4.38
C LEU A 121 -15.32 -0.39 5.87
N LYS A 122 -15.63 0.87 6.20
CA LYS A 122 -15.78 1.30 7.59
C LYS A 122 -16.84 0.47 8.31
N GLU A 123 -18.00 0.28 7.70
CA GLU A 123 -19.11 -0.48 8.31
C GLU A 123 -18.77 -1.95 8.47
N ILE A 124 -18.24 -2.60 7.43
CA ILE A 124 -17.94 -4.03 7.46
C ILE A 124 -16.83 -4.34 8.46
N ILE A 125 -15.75 -3.55 8.49
CA ILE A 125 -14.64 -3.72 9.43
C ILE A 125 -15.12 -3.54 10.88
N ALA A 126 -15.98 -2.56 11.13
CA ALA A 126 -16.56 -2.34 12.44
C ALA A 126 -17.47 -3.50 12.87
N ARG A 127 -18.35 -3.97 11.98
CA ARG A 127 -19.30 -5.06 12.27
C ARG A 127 -18.61 -6.42 12.48
N ARG A 128 -17.66 -6.78 11.62
CA ARG A 128 -17.01 -8.11 11.63
C ARG A 128 -15.88 -8.21 12.65
N PHE A 129 -15.11 -7.15 12.83
CA PHE A 129 -13.89 -7.20 13.65
C PHE A 129 -13.93 -6.28 14.88
N GLY A 130 -14.97 -5.47 15.07
CA GLY A 130 -15.06 -4.52 16.18
C GLY A 130 -13.95 -3.45 16.12
N ILE A 131 -13.47 -3.12 14.93
CA ILE A 131 -12.42 -2.12 14.68
C ILE A 131 -13.08 -0.87 14.10
N VAL A 132 -13.10 0.20 14.87
CA VAL A 132 -13.79 1.44 14.50
C VAL A 132 -12.83 2.41 13.84
N GLY A 133 -13.19 2.86 12.64
CA GLY A 133 -12.50 3.91 11.89
C GLY A 133 -13.36 5.16 11.70
N THR A 134 -12.69 6.28 11.43
CA THR A 134 -13.31 7.58 11.15
C THR A 134 -13.01 8.01 9.73
N ILE A 135 -14.01 8.51 9.01
CA ILE A 135 -13.78 9.07 7.67
C ILE A 135 -13.66 10.57 7.80
N ASN A 136 -12.53 11.11 7.34
CA ASN A 136 -12.31 12.53 7.27
C ASN A 136 -12.33 12.97 5.80
N TYR A 137 -13.20 13.93 5.49
CA TYR A 137 -13.20 14.64 4.22
C TYR A 137 -12.66 16.03 4.46
N SER A 138 -11.49 16.35 3.91
CA SER A 138 -11.06 17.75 3.90
C SER A 138 -11.90 18.53 2.89
N GLU A 139 -12.30 19.75 3.26
CA GLU A 139 -13.06 20.65 2.37
C GLU A 139 -12.26 20.99 1.12
N THR A 140 -10.95 21.20 1.27
CA THR A 140 -10.02 21.63 0.23
C THR A 140 -9.28 20.48 -0.47
N ALA A 141 -9.22 19.29 0.14
CA ALA A 141 -8.59 18.13 -0.48
C ALA A 141 -9.51 17.47 -1.51
N SER A 142 -8.91 17.00 -2.61
CA SER A 142 -9.58 16.19 -3.62
C SER A 142 -9.75 14.72 -3.20
N THR A 143 -9.42 14.37 -1.95
CA THR A 143 -9.45 13.01 -1.41
C THR A 143 -10.15 12.95 -0.05
N GLY A 144 -10.76 11.80 0.26
CA GLY A 144 -11.22 11.42 1.60
C GLY A 144 -10.39 10.25 2.13
N ALA A 145 -10.30 10.11 3.45
CA ALA A 145 -9.53 9.03 4.07
C ALA A 145 -10.33 8.36 5.19
N LEU A 146 -10.44 7.02 5.12
CA LEU A 146 -10.85 6.19 6.26
C LEU A 146 -9.63 5.96 7.13
N ARG A 147 -9.66 6.43 8.38
CA ARG A 147 -8.55 6.37 9.32
C ARG A 147 -8.87 5.52 10.54
N PHE A 148 -7.88 4.76 10.97
CA PHE A 148 -7.88 4.01 12.21
C PHE A 148 -6.71 4.50 13.05
N HIS A 149 -6.93 4.73 14.34
CA HIS A 149 -5.92 5.28 15.25
C HIS A 149 -5.71 4.39 16.47
N GLY A 150 -4.52 4.49 17.06
CA GLY A 150 -4.18 3.86 18.33
C GLY A 150 -4.52 2.36 18.37
N ARG A 151 -5.33 1.94 19.36
CA ARG A 151 -5.68 0.53 19.55
C ARG A 151 -6.42 -0.08 18.36
N ASN A 152 -7.25 0.68 17.65
CA ASN A 152 -7.97 0.17 16.47
C ASN A 152 -7.00 -0.07 15.31
N ALA A 153 -6.03 0.81 15.12
CA ALA A 153 -4.95 0.58 14.16
C ALA A 153 -4.12 -0.66 14.53
N ILE A 154 -3.75 -0.84 15.80
CA ILE A 154 -3.02 -2.06 16.24
C ILE A 154 -3.81 -3.34 15.98
N LYS A 155 -5.11 -3.36 16.31
CA LYS A 155 -5.98 -4.51 16.01
C LYS A 155 -5.99 -4.81 14.51
N LEU A 156 -6.12 -3.78 13.69
CA LEU A 156 -6.12 -3.91 12.24
C LEU A 156 -4.79 -4.44 11.71
N LEU A 157 -3.66 -3.92 12.21
CA LEU A 157 -2.33 -4.38 11.84
C LEU A 157 -2.11 -5.85 12.20
N ARG A 158 -2.55 -6.29 13.39
CA ARG A 158 -2.46 -7.70 13.79
C ARG A 158 -3.29 -8.62 12.89
N LEU A 159 -4.47 -8.15 12.50
CA LEU A 159 -5.39 -8.87 11.62
C LEU A 159 -4.74 -9.09 10.24
N ILE A 160 -4.26 -8.03 9.60
CA ILE A 160 -3.74 -8.10 8.22
C ILE A 160 -2.33 -8.67 8.11
N ARG A 161 -1.55 -8.68 9.21
CA ARG A 161 -0.12 -9.08 9.23
C ARG A 161 0.21 -10.34 8.41
N PRO A 162 -0.57 -11.43 8.42
CA PRO A 162 -0.25 -12.64 7.65
C PRO A 162 -0.23 -12.42 6.13
N PHE A 163 -1.01 -11.45 5.63
CA PHE A 163 -1.23 -11.20 4.19
C PHE A 163 -0.35 -10.06 3.65
N VAL A 164 0.61 -9.59 4.46
CA VAL A 164 1.51 -8.50 4.10
C VAL A 164 2.79 -9.05 3.48
N HIS A 165 2.82 -9.12 2.16
CA HIS A 165 3.98 -9.70 1.46
C HIS A 165 5.05 -8.68 1.06
N HIS A 166 4.71 -7.39 0.96
CA HIS A 166 5.68 -6.37 0.59
C HIS A 166 6.72 -6.18 1.73
N PRO A 167 8.03 -6.46 1.51
CA PRO A 167 9.02 -6.55 2.59
C PRO A 167 9.11 -5.30 3.47
N LEU A 168 9.22 -4.11 2.84
CA LEU A 168 9.32 -2.85 3.58
C LEU A 168 8.05 -2.54 4.42
N ARG A 169 6.87 -2.88 3.89
CA ARG A 169 5.60 -2.60 4.56
C ARG A 169 5.35 -3.59 5.68
N ARG A 170 5.75 -4.86 5.49
CA ARG A 170 5.75 -5.87 6.55
C ARG A 170 6.68 -5.46 7.68
N LEU A 171 7.92 -5.07 7.37
CA LEU A 171 8.88 -4.59 8.37
C LEU A 171 8.31 -3.44 9.20
N ARG A 172 7.69 -2.45 8.55
CA ARG A 172 7.03 -1.33 9.24
C ARG A 172 6.00 -1.81 10.27
N ILE A 173 5.15 -2.77 9.89
CA ILE A 173 4.13 -3.34 10.77
C ILE A 173 4.76 -4.11 11.93
N GLU A 174 5.75 -4.95 11.64
CA GLU A 174 6.42 -5.74 12.69
C GLU A 174 7.09 -4.84 13.74
N LEU A 175 7.71 -3.73 13.32
CA LEU A 175 8.31 -2.75 14.24
C LEU A 175 7.25 -2.07 15.12
N ILE A 176 6.14 -1.62 14.53
CA ILE A 176 5.04 -0.99 15.28
C ILE A 176 4.47 -1.97 16.31
N LEU A 177 4.23 -3.22 15.90
CA LEU A 177 3.72 -4.26 16.80
C LEU A 177 4.74 -4.61 17.88
N ALA A 178 6.04 -4.68 17.55
CA ALA A 178 7.09 -4.94 18.52
C ALA A 178 7.17 -3.85 19.59
N LEU A 179 7.05 -2.57 19.20
CA LEU A 179 6.98 -1.46 20.15
C LEU A 179 5.73 -1.58 21.04
N TYR A 180 4.55 -1.80 20.43
CA TYR A 180 3.29 -1.91 21.17
C TYR A 180 3.28 -3.08 22.17
N ASP A 181 3.90 -4.19 21.80
CA ASP A 181 4.02 -5.38 22.65
C ASP A 181 5.13 -5.25 23.71
N GLY A 182 5.88 -4.14 23.73
CA GLY A 182 7.01 -3.92 24.64
C GLY A 182 8.23 -4.80 24.36
N ARG A 183 8.34 -5.36 23.15
CA ARG A 183 9.45 -6.22 22.72
C ARG A 183 10.72 -5.44 22.38
N ILE A 184 10.58 -4.16 22.07
CA ILE A 184 11.68 -3.23 21.80
C ILE A 184 11.43 -1.92 22.55
N SER A 185 12.51 -1.22 22.91
CA SER A 185 12.40 0.12 23.49
C SER A 185 11.95 1.14 22.46
N ARG A 186 11.53 2.32 22.92
CA ARG A 186 11.17 3.43 22.04
C ARG A 186 12.38 3.88 21.21
N GLU A 187 13.56 3.94 21.81
CA GLU A 187 14.80 4.35 21.15
C GLU A 187 15.16 3.37 20.03
N ALA A 188 15.10 2.07 20.31
CA ALA A 188 15.33 1.02 19.31
C ALA A 188 14.29 1.07 18.18
N PHE A 189 13.02 1.32 18.51
CA PHE A 189 11.99 1.52 17.51
C PHE A 189 12.27 2.74 16.63
N GLU A 190 12.59 3.90 17.21
CA GLU A 190 12.84 5.13 16.46
C GLU A 190 14.03 4.97 15.50
N GLU A 191 15.09 4.28 15.91
CA GLU A 191 16.22 3.97 15.04
C GLU A 191 15.84 3.06 13.86
N LEU A 192 15.15 1.95 14.15
CA LEU A 192 14.77 0.97 13.14
C LEU A 192 13.66 1.49 12.21
N TYR A 193 12.69 2.21 12.75
CA TYR A 193 11.51 2.67 12.02
C TYR A 193 11.87 3.72 10.97
N LYS A 194 12.85 4.61 11.27
CA LYS A 194 13.41 5.57 10.31
C LYS A 194 13.87 4.93 9.00
N THR A 195 14.41 3.71 9.06
CA THR A 195 14.84 2.97 7.86
C THR A 195 13.66 2.63 6.93
N THR A 196 12.45 2.54 7.49
CA THR A 196 11.21 2.29 6.74
C THR A 196 10.59 3.57 6.18
N GLU A 197 10.97 4.74 6.68
CA GLU A 197 10.45 6.04 6.26
C GLU A 197 11.13 6.53 4.99
N TYR A 198 10.48 7.47 4.31
CA TYR A 198 11.06 8.14 3.15
C TYR A 198 11.70 9.46 3.58
N GLU A 199 12.97 9.66 3.27
CA GLU A 199 13.65 10.90 3.61
C GLU A 199 13.09 12.06 2.78
N ARG A 200 12.45 13.02 3.46
CA ARG A 200 11.84 14.16 2.80
C ARG A 200 12.93 15.19 2.50
N GLY A 201 13.41 15.16 1.28
CA GLY A 201 14.38 16.16 0.83
C GLY A 201 15.83 15.76 1.10
N ALA A 202 16.14 14.48 0.95
CA ALA A 202 17.49 13.98 0.73
C ALA A 202 17.42 12.90 -0.36
N PRO A 203 18.56 12.50 -0.97
CA PRO A 203 18.62 11.31 -1.81
C PRO A 203 18.23 10.08 -0.98
N ASP A 204 17.08 9.48 -1.29
CA ASP A 204 16.61 8.27 -0.63
C ASP A 204 16.70 7.10 -1.61
N ILE A 205 17.59 6.16 -1.32
CA ILE A 205 17.82 4.96 -2.16
C ILE A 205 16.56 4.12 -2.38
N LYS A 206 15.55 4.27 -1.51
CA LYS A 206 14.25 3.60 -1.63
C LYS A 206 13.28 4.34 -2.56
N ARG A 207 13.62 5.50 -3.11
CA ARG A 207 12.70 6.37 -3.87
C ARG A 207 13.28 6.78 -5.22
N ASN A 208 12.51 6.57 -6.30
CA ASN A 208 12.89 6.90 -7.68
C ASN A 208 14.11 6.13 -8.24
N HIS A 209 14.51 5.04 -7.58
CA HIS A 209 15.56 4.12 -8.03
C HIS A 209 15.00 2.78 -8.55
N ALA A 210 13.68 2.66 -8.69
CA ALA A 210 13.03 1.45 -9.21
C ALA A 210 13.59 0.98 -10.57
N LEU A 211 13.80 1.91 -11.51
CA LEU A 211 14.34 1.57 -12.84
C LEU A 211 15.78 1.07 -12.75
N GLU A 212 16.63 1.73 -11.95
CA GLU A 212 18.02 1.32 -11.74
C GLU A 212 18.11 -0.06 -11.08
N ALA A 213 17.31 -0.28 -10.04
CA ALA A 213 17.24 -1.57 -9.36
C ALA A 213 16.80 -2.69 -10.32
N LEU A 214 15.78 -2.45 -11.16
CA LEU A 214 15.35 -3.43 -12.14
C LEU A 214 16.44 -3.71 -13.20
N ALA A 215 17.12 -2.68 -13.68
CA ALA A 215 18.19 -2.81 -14.67
C ALA A 215 19.36 -3.65 -14.15
N GLN A 216 19.70 -3.54 -12.86
CA GLN A 216 20.73 -4.36 -12.21
C GLN A 216 20.31 -5.84 -12.06
N THR A 217 19.01 -6.11 -11.92
CA THR A 217 18.49 -7.49 -11.83
C THR A 217 18.30 -8.19 -13.17
N ALA A 218 18.37 -7.44 -14.29
CA ALA A 218 18.29 -8.04 -15.62
C ALA A 218 19.56 -8.89 -15.88
N PRO A 219 19.44 -10.11 -16.42
CA PRO A 219 20.60 -10.90 -16.81
C PRO A 219 21.45 -10.06 -17.77
N GLN A 220 22.69 -9.77 -17.40
CA GLN A 220 23.63 -9.11 -18.30
C GLN A 220 23.89 -10.07 -19.46
N THR A 221 23.26 -9.82 -20.62
CA THR A 221 23.61 -10.54 -21.83
C THR A 221 24.95 -10.02 -22.29
N HIS A 222 26.04 -10.66 -21.87
CA HIS A 222 27.32 -10.48 -22.51
C HIS A 222 27.19 -10.98 -23.95
N THR A 223 27.08 -10.07 -24.92
CA THR A 223 27.43 -10.39 -26.30
C THR A 223 28.94 -10.63 -26.32
N HIS A 224 29.35 -11.88 -26.18
CA HIS A 224 30.67 -12.28 -26.64
C HIS A 224 30.71 -12.04 -28.15
N GLY A 225 31.36 -10.96 -28.56
CA GLY A 225 31.66 -10.70 -29.96
C GLY A 225 32.60 -11.79 -30.48
N GLY A 226 32.19 -12.43 -31.57
CA GLY A 226 33.07 -13.23 -32.42
C GLY A 226 33.83 -12.38 -33.41
#